data_AF-A0A7V9GYX6-F1
#
_entry.id   AF-A0A7V9GYX6-F1
#
_cell.length_a   1.000
_cell.length_b   1.000
_cell.length_c   1.000
_cell.angle_alpha   90.00
_cell.angle_beta   90.00
_cell.angle_gamma   90.00
#
_symmetry.space_group_name_H-M   'P 1'
#
loop_
_entity.id
_entity.type
_entity.pdbx_description
1 polymer ?
#
loop_
_entity_poly.entity_id
_entity_poly.type
_entity_poly.pdbx_seq_one_letter_code
_entity_poly.pdbx_strand_id
1 'polypeptide(L)'
;MPAPGAAAGSQRVFLHVGPPKTGTTYVQSVLWTNRKDLREAGVLLPGRGRTAHFSASGDLRGRVKARGGGGGRLTGRWDRLAAEVRDWPGTSVISCEWLAPASDQQIARALASFGSAEVHVVATLRDLGRVVPAVWQEQVKNGKSFTMSEFLDLLAHPVPDSYGELFWSVQDPRQMVGRWGRHLPPDRVHVVTLPGSGAAPDELWTRFSSLFLSDSSAYDTTSVRANPGLDPAAAELLRRVNADLGGRMRKASHSPLVKQLLHGELTKEQSGRKTRLPVEAVAPIAATAQAAVEWLRGSGHDVVGELDELGVDTTPRETSLPEDSPEDEVSRAAVHAMTALLLTMQADGAHKRKVWRNQDGADQSGGPSDSEAPAESDASPSGGPVTPRARALSVARRATRVGRRAAGAARRRVAGG
;
A
#
# COMPACT_ATOMS: atom_id res chain seq x y z
N MET A 1 38.44 -6.79 -20.12
CA MET A 1 38.53 -5.80 -19.02
C MET A 1 37.57 -6.25 -17.95
N PRO A 2 38.04 -6.84 -16.83
CA PRO A 2 37.14 -7.30 -15.77
C PRO A 2 36.53 -6.09 -15.04
N ALA A 3 35.28 -6.24 -14.61
CA ALA A 3 34.53 -5.23 -13.84
C ALA A 3 35.28 -4.85 -12.55
N PRO A 4 35.19 -3.59 -12.09
CA PRO A 4 35.76 -3.19 -10.81
C PRO A 4 35.14 -4.04 -9.70
N GLY A 5 35.98 -4.82 -9.03
CA GLY A 5 35.59 -5.77 -8.01
C GLY A 5 34.90 -5.11 -6.84
N ALA A 6 33.78 -5.70 -6.41
CA ALA A 6 33.21 -5.44 -5.09
C ALA A 6 34.30 -5.68 -4.04
N ALA A 7 34.70 -4.63 -3.34
CA ALA A 7 35.58 -4.77 -2.19
C ALA A 7 34.91 -5.73 -1.20
N ALA A 8 35.61 -6.82 -0.86
CA ALA A 8 35.25 -7.63 0.29
C ALA A 8 35.33 -6.74 1.55
N GLY A 9 34.21 -6.52 2.24
CA GLY A 9 34.24 -6.16 3.66
C GLY A 9 33.44 -4.94 4.17
N SER A 10 32.71 -4.17 3.34
CA SER A 10 31.86 -3.09 3.88
C SER A 10 30.38 -3.48 3.92
N GLN A 11 29.77 -3.33 5.11
CA GLN A 11 28.32 -3.42 5.28
C GLN A 11 27.67 -2.29 4.47
N ARG A 12 26.73 -2.63 3.58
CA ARG A 12 26.01 -1.65 2.76
C ARG A 12 24.52 -1.72 3.05
N VAL A 13 23.85 -0.58 3.03
CA VAL A 13 22.40 -0.48 3.27
C VAL A 13 21.75 0.29 2.15
N PHE A 14 20.87 -0.37 1.39
CA PHE A 14 20.03 0.26 0.39
C PHE A 14 18.67 0.59 0.99
N LEU A 15 18.41 1.87 1.20
CA LEU A 15 17.16 2.40 1.72
C LEU A 15 16.30 2.90 0.55
N HIS A 16 15.41 2.04 0.08
CA HIS A 16 14.43 2.39 -0.94
C HIS A 16 13.23 3.13 -0.33
N VAL A 17 13.16 4.43 -0.60
CA VAL A 17 12.23 5.37 0.06
C VAL A 17 10.93 5.63 -0.71
N GLY A 18 10.79 5.09 -1.93
CA GLY A 18 9.64 5.25 -2.80
C GLY A 18 9.87 6.26 -3.93
N PRO A 19 8.90 7.15 -4.25
CA PRO A 19 7.64 7.40 -3.54
C PRO A 19 6.50 6.42 -3.91
N PRO A 20 5.30 6.52 -3.31
CA PRO A 20 4.17 5.69 -3.72
C PRO A 20 3.82 5.88 -5.21
N LYS A 21 3.32 4.81 -5.85
CA LYS A 21 2.86 4.77 -7.26
C LYS A 21 3.95 4.73 -8.33
N THR A 22 5.19 4.46 -7.94
CA THR A 22 6.35 4.33 -8.83
C THR A 22 6.89 2.90 -8.94
N GLY A 23 6.04 1.89 -8.70
CA GLY A 23 6.44 0.47 -8.80
C GLY A 23 6.94 -0.16 -7.49
N THR A 24 6.90 0.59 -6.39
CA THR A 24 7.25 0.14 -5.03
C THR A 24 6.60 -1.19 -4.61
N THR A 25 5.32 -1.39 -4.92
CA THR A 25 4.59 -2.62 -4.57
C THR A 25 5.15 -3.83 -5.32
N TYR A 26 5.56 -3.64 -6.58
CA TYR A 26 6.17 -4.68 -7.38
C TYR A 26 7.54 -5.06 -6.80
N VAL A 27 8.44 -4.09 -6.66
CA VAL A 27 9.78 -4.30 -6.09
C VAL A 27 9.72 -4.96 -4.71
N GLN A 28 8.84 -4.46 -3.83
CA GLN A 28 8.65 -5.07 -2.51
C GLN A 28 8.13 -6.49 -2.60
N SER A 29 7.23 -6.81 -3.54
CA SER A 29 6.72 -8.17 -3.68
C SER A 29 7.83 -9.12 -4.14
N VAL A 30 8.61 -8.75 -5.16
CA VAL A 30 9.76 -9.55 -5.62
C VAL A 30 10.77 -9.77 -4.48
N LEU A 31 11.15 -8.68 -3.77
CA LEU A 31 12.04 -8.74 -2.61
C LEU A 31 11.57 -9.75 -1.54
N TRP A 32 10.29 -9.71 -1.17
CA TRP A 32 9.77 -10.58 -0.10
C TRP A 32 9.49 -12.01 -0.56
N THR A 33 9.12 -12.21 -1.83
CA THR A 33 9.01 -13.56 -2.43
C THR A 33 10.37 -14.26 -2.39
N ASN A 34 11.43 -13.55 -2.79
CA ASN A 34 12.77 -14.12 -2.96
C ASN A 34 13.67 -13.94 -1.72
N ARG A 35 13.09 -13.69 -0.54
CA ARG A 35 13.87 -13.35 0.68
C ARG A 35 14.92 -14.40 1.04
N LYS A 36 14.62 -15.68 0.82
CA LYS A 36 15.55 -16.78 1.14
C LYS A 36 16.75 -16.76 0.19
N ASP A 37 16.47 -16.72 -1.11
CA ASP A 37 17.50 -16.75 -2.15
C ASP A 37 18.37 -15.49 -2.12
N LEU A 38 17.76 -14.32 -1.86
CA LEU A 38 18.49 -13.07 -1.61
C LEU A 38 19.44 -13.18 -0.40
N ARG A 39 19.00 -13.85 0.68
CA ARG A 39 19.85 -14.06 1.86
C ARG A 39 21.04 -14.98 1.56
N GLU A 40 20.82 -16.03 0.75
CA GLU A 40 21.89 -16.92 0.29
C GLU A 40 22.88 -16.17 -0.61
N ALA A 41 22.41 -15.20 -1.39
CA ALA A 41 23.23 -14.26 -2.17
C ALA A 41 23.87 -13.12 -1.34
N GLY A 42 23.78 -13.15 0.00
CA GLY A 42 24.42 -12.16 0.88
C GLY A 42 23.59 -10.88 1.11
N VAL A 43 22.32 -10.85 0.69
CA VAL A 43 21.41 -9.71 0.84
C VAL A 43 20.37 -9.97 1.94
N LEU A 44 20.42 -9.17 3.01
CA LEU A 44 19.45 -9.22 4.10
C LEU A 44 18.23 -8.33 3.80
N LEU A 45 17.04 -8.90 3.98
CA LEU A 45 15.81 -8.15 4.22
C LEU A 45 15.48 -8.22 5.71
N PRO A 46 15.74 -7.15 6.48
CA PRO A 46 15.56 -7.16 7.93
C PRO A 46 14.07 -7.18 8.32
N GLY A 47 13.79 -7.86 9.43
CA GLY A 47 12.45 -8.03 9.98
C GLY A 47 11.69 -9.26 9.47
N ARG A 48 10.60 -9.58 10.18
CA ARG A 48 9.81 -10.81 9.98
C ARG A 48 8.59 -10.57 9.07
N GLY A 49 8.86 -10.34 7.79
CA GLY A 49 7.85 -10.27 6.71
C GLY A 49 7.50 -8.87 6.23
N ARG A 50 6.68 -8.80 5.18
CA ARG A 50 6.38 -7.56 4.41
C ARG A 50 5.93 -6.35 5.23
N THR A 51 5.27 -6.58 6.37
CA THR A 51 4.78 -5.50 7.24
C THR A 51 5.85 -4.90 8.15
N ALA A 52 7.03 -5.52 8.27
CA ALA A 52 8.12 -5.06 9.12
C ALA A 52 8.63 -3.68 8.69
N HIS A 53 9.00 -3.53 7.40
CA HIS A 53 9.47 -2.26 6.85
C HIS A 53 8.43 -1.14 6.99
N PHE A 54 7.16 -1.43 6.70
CA PHE A 54 6.05 -0.49 6.89
C PHE A 54 5.96 -0.01 8.34
N SER A 55 6.04 -0.94 9.28
CA SER A 55 5.89 -0.65 10.69
C SER A 55 7.07 0.12 11.27
N ALA A 56 8.28 -0.24 10.87
CA ALA A 56 9.51 0.45 11.23
C ALA A 56 9.54 1.88 10.65
N SER A 57 9.09 2.06 9.40
CA SER A 57 8.97 3.39 8.78
C SER A 57 7.93 4.26 9.49
N GLY A 58 6.82 3.66 9.93
CA GLY A 58 5.83 4.34 10.76
C GLY A 58 6.38 4.77 12.12
N ASP A 59 7.20 3.93 12.75
CA ASP A 59 7.90 4.22 14.01
C ASP A 59 8.91 5.36 13.85
N LEU A 60 9.81 5.28 12.87
CA LEU A 60 10.78 6.32 12.52
C LEU A 60 10.11 7.70 12.34
N ARG A 61 8.94 7.71 11.71
CA ARG A 61 8.19 8.93 11.42
C ARG A 61 7.33 9.44 12.56
N GLY A 62 7.41 8.84 13.75
CA GLY A 62 6.57 9.19 14.90
C GLY A 62 5.08 8.89 14.68
N ARG A 63 4.71 8.09 13.68
CA ARG A 63 3.34 7.68 13.36
C ARG A 63 2.91 6.47 14.22
N VAL A 64 3.24 6.51 15.52
CA VAL A 64 3.05 5.41 16.50
C VAL A 64 1.58 5.05 16.71
N LYS A 65 0.63 5.92 16.30
CA LYS A 65 -0.79 5.61 16.18
C LYS A 65 -1.10 4.92 14.84
N ALA A 66 -0.73 3.65 14.71
CA ALA A 66 -1.23 2.83 13.59
C ALA A 66 -2.76 2.72 13.67
N ARG A 67 -3.41 2.79 12.51
CA ARG A 67 -4.84 2.52 12.24
C ARG A 67 -5.40 1.46 13.21
N GLY A 68 -6.16 1.87 14.23
CA GLY A 68 -6.83 0.93 15.15
C GLY A 68 -6.63 1.11 16.66
N GLY A 69 -6.17 2.27 17.15
CA GLY A 69 -6.43 2.67 18.55
C GLY A 69 -5.71 1.88 19.65
N GLY A 70 -4.54 1.32 19.36
CA GLY A 70 -3.63 0.78 20.38
C GLY A 70 -2.31 1.54 20.36
N GLY A 71 -2.23 2.67 21.08
CA GLY A 71 -0.97 3.37 21.32
C GLY A 71 -0.02 2.41 22.05
N GLY A 72 1.15 2.15 21.46
CA GLY A 72 2.16 1.25 22.04
C GLY A 72 2.65 0.11 21.14
N ARG A 73 2.10 -0.10 19.92
CA ARG A 73 2.49 -1.27 19.11
C ARG A 73 3.69 -1.06 18.17
N LEU A 74 4.08 0.17 17.85
CA LEU A 74 5.15 0.44 16.86
C LEU A 74 6.51 0.83 17.43
N THR A 75 6.59 1.26 18.70
CA THR A 75 7.83 1.79 19.29
C THR A 75 9.00 0.80 19.21
N GLY A 76 10.15 1.31 18.80
CA GLY A 76 11.42 0.58 18.69
C GLY A 76 11.47 -0.40 17.52
N ARG A 77 10.51 -0.38 16.60
CA ARG A 77 10.54 -1.22 15.40
C ARG A 77 11.61 -0.76 14.41
N TRP A 78 11.87 0.55 14.32
CA TRP A 78 12.99 1.05 13.52
C TRP A 78 14.33 0.58 14.10
N ASP A 79 14.51 0.70 15.42
CA ASP A 79 15.79 0.38 16.06
C ASP A 79 16.11 -1.12 16.02
N ARG A 80 15.10 -1.99 16.14
CA ARG A 80 15.24 -3.44 15.93
C ARG A 80 15.66 -3.76 14.50
N LEU A 81 15.05 -3.10 13.52
CA LEU A 81 15.38 -3.30 12.11
C LEU A 81 16.82 -2.84 11.83
N ALA A 82 17.22 -1.68 12.37
CA ALA A 82 18.59 -1.19 12.26
C ALA A 82 19.60 -2.08 12.99
N ALA A 83 19.23 -2.72 14.11
CA ALA A 83 20.08 -3.70 14.79
C ALA A 83 20.35 -4.93 13.90
N GLU A 84 19.31 -5.49 13.27
CA GLU A 84 19.48 -6.61 12.34
C GLU A 84 20.42 -6.25 11.17
N VAL A 85 20.39 -5.00 10.71
CA VAL A 85 21.31 -4.50 9.67
C VAL A 85 22.74 -4.41 10.17
N ARG A 86 22.97 -3.87 11.39
CA ARG A 86 24.31 -3.78 11.99
C ARG A 86 24.92 -5.15 12.29
N ASP A 87 24.10 -6.15 12.58
CA ASP A 87 24.54 -7.52 12.86
C ASP A 87 24.81 -8.33 11.58
N TRP A 88 24.49 -7.79 10.39
CA TRP A 88 24.65 -8.48 9.11
C TRP A 88 25.91 -8.02 8.37
N PRO A 89 26.87 -8.90 8.06
CA PRO A 89 28.16 -8.50 7.49
C PRO A 89 28.09 -8.06 6.00
N GLY A 90 26.96 -8.28 5.33
CA GLY A 90 26.81 -8.02 3.89
C GLY A 90 25.88 -6.85 3.58
N THR A 91 25.19 -6.94 2.45
CA THR A 91 24.24 -5.92 2.01
C THR A 91 22.89 -6.09 2.70
N SER A 92 22.24 -5.00 3.08
CA SER A 92 20.85 -4.99 3.55
C SER A 92 19.97 -4.10 2.68
N VAL A 93 18.72 -4.52 2.44
CA VAL A 93 17.74 -3.74 1.66
C VAL A 93 16.51 -3.46 2.50
N ILE A 94 16.21 -2.18 2.69
CA ILE A 94 15.01 -1.70 3.36
C ILE A 94 14.17 -0.95 2.33
N SER A 95 12.93 -1.38 2.12
CA SER A 95 12.07 -0.83 1.08
C SER A 95 10.71 -0.47 1.66
N CYS A 96 10.43 0.85 1.72
CA CYS A 96 9.13 1.36 2.15
C CYS A 96 8.88 2.80 1.70
N GLU A 97 7.83 2.99 0.92
CA GLU A 97 7.37 4.31 0.46
C GLU A 97 6.89 5.25 1.56
N TRP A 98 6.68 4.74 2.78
CA TRP A 98 6.34 5.61 3.93
C TRP A 98 7.50 6.46 4.38
N LEU A 99 8.72 6.17 3.92
CA LEU A 99 9.94 6.92 4.18
C LEU A 99 10.03 8.20 3.35
N ALA A 100 9.51 8.25 2.12
CA ALA A 100 9.57 9.44 1.26
C ALA A 100 9.25 10.78 2.00
N PRO A 101 8.13 10.90 2.74
CA PRO A 101 7.79 12.10 3.51
C PRO A 101 8.51 12.22 4.88
N ALA A 102 9.68 11.62 5.08
CA ALA A 102 10.48 11.84 6.28
C ALA A 102 11.03 13.27 6.30
N SER A 103 11.05 13.91 7.47
CA SER A 103 11.71 15.19 7.68
C SER A 103 13.23 15.03 7.73
N ASP A 104 14.00 16.11 7.57
CA ASP A 104 15.47 16.10 7.71
C ASP A 104 15.93 15.43 9.01
N GLN A 105 15.29 15.74 10.14
CA GLN A 105 15.61 15.12 11.44
C GLN A 105 15.39 13.60 11.42
N GLN A 106 14.30 13.15 10.80
CA GLN A 106 13.98 11.72 10.67
C GLN A 106 14.96 11.03 9.71
N ILE A 107 15.38 11.71 8.65
CA ILE A 107 16.38 11.21 7.69
C ILE A 107 17.74 11.09 8.37
N ALA A 108 18.22 12.14 9.04
CA ALA A 108 19.46 12.10 9.80
C ALA A 108 19.46 10.96 10.84
N ARG A 109 18.35 10.78 11.56
CA ARG A 109 18.16 9.63 12.47
C ARG A 109 18.25 8.30 11.74
N ALA A 110 17.59 8.17 10.59
CA ALA A 110 17.60 6.94 9.80
C ALA A 110 19.02 6.58 9.35
N LEU A 111 19.75 7.53 8.76
CA LEU A 111 21.11 7.34 8.28
C LEU A 111 22.07 6.97 9.42
N ALA A 112 21.98 7.64 10.57
CA ALA A 112 22.81 7.36 11.74
C ALA A 112 22.49 6.00 12.41
N SER A 113 21.32 5.41 12.12
CA SER A 113 20.90 4.15 12.78
C SER A 113 21.74 2.94 12.35
N PHE A 114 22.44 3.00 11.21
CA PHE A 114 23.13 1.85 10.64
C PHE A 114 24.61 1.73 11.05
N GLY A 115 25.08 2.55 11.99
CA GLY A 115 26.47 2.49 12.47
C GLY A 115 27.46 2.90 11.38
N SER A 116 28.50 2.09 11.17
CA SER A 116 29.52 2.32 10.15
C SER A 116 29.15 1.83 8.75
N ALA A 117 27.93 1.29 8.57
CA ALA A 117 27.51 0.80 7.27
C ALA A 117 27.39 1.95 6.25
N GLU A 118 27.80 1.66 5.02
CA GLU A 118 27.68 2.57 3.90
C GLU A 118 26.21 2.63 3.43
N VAL A 119 25.59 3.81 3.56
CA VAL A 119 24.16 3.98 3.28
C VAL A 119 23.94 4.55 1.90
N HIS A 120 23.11 3.86 1.12
CA HIS A 120 22.64 4.25 -0.20
C HIS A 120 21.13 4.53 -0.12
N VAL A 121 20.69 5.66 -0.66
CA VAL A 121 19.25 5.96 -0.80
C VAL A 121 18.82 5.59 -2.21
N VAL A 122 17.69 4.90 -2.34
CA VAL A 122 17.11 4.55 -3.63
C VAL A 122 15.72 5.18 -3.76
N ALA A 123 15.49 5.91 -4.85
CA ALA A 123 14.19 6.44 -5.24
C ALA A 123 13.76 5.82 -6.57
N THR A 124 12.59 5.21 -6.62
CA THR A 124 11.97 4.78 -7.88
C THR A 124 11.07 5.89 -8.40
N LEU A 125 11.27 6.40 -9.61
CA LEU A 125 10.52 7.54 -10.15
C LEU A 125 9.66 7.14 -11.35
N ARG A 126 8.54 7.83 -11.54
CA ARG A 126 7.60 7.61 -12.66
C ARG A 126 7.12 8.96 -13.16
N ASP A 127 6.82 9.05 -14.46
CA ASP A 127 6.21 10.23 -15.06
C ASP A 127 4.97 10.71 -14.26
N LEU A 128 4.91 12.02 -14.06
CA LEU A 128 3.82 12.65 -13.30
C LEU A 128 2.46 12.46 -13.97
N GLY A 129 2.43 12.26 -15.30
CA GLY A 129 1.24 12.00 -16.08
C GLY A 129 0.49 10.75 -15.66
N ARG A 130 1.21 9.70 -15.25
CA ARG A 130 0.64 8.48 -14.69
C ARG A 130 0.58 8.51 -13.16
N VAL A 131 1.45 9.25 -12.48
CA VAL A 131 1.43 9.36 -11.01
C VAL A 131 0.20 10.12 -10.51
N VAL A 132 -0.10 11.30 -11.06
CA VAL A 132 -1.19 12.16 -10.58
C VAL A 132 -2.55 11.42 -10.58
N PRO A 133 -3.00 10.80 -11.69
CA PRO A 133 -4.23 10.03 -11.68
C PRO A 133 -4.19 8.82 -10.74
N ALA A 134 -3.05 8.14 -10.64
CA ALA A 134 -2.89 6.97 -9.77
C ALA A 134 -2.96 7.33 -8.28
N VAL A 135 -2.46 8.51 -7.90
CA VAL A 135 -2.55 9.02 -6.53
C VAL A 135 -3.98 9.45 -6.22
N TRP A 136 -4.66 10.17 -7.12
CA TRP A 136 -6.07 10.50 -6.98
C TRP A 136 -6.93 9.26 -6.74
N GLN A 137 -6.80 8.24 -7.61
CA GLN A 137 -7.52 6.98 -7.44
C GLN A 137 -7.21 6.30 -6.11
N GLU A 138 -5.97 6.37 -5.63
CA GLU A 138 -5.62 5.80 -4.32
C GLU A 138 -6.30 6.56 -3.18
N GLN A 139 -6.48 7.88 -3.28
CA GLN A 139 -7.23 8.65 -2.30
C GLN A 139 -8.71 8.23 -2.30
N VAL A 140 -9.32 8.07 -3.47
CA VAL A 140 -10.67 7.52 -3.61
C VAL A 140 -10.76 6.11 -3.02
N LYS A 141 -9.83 5.20 -3.32
CA LYS A 141 -9.75 3.86 -2.68
C LYS A 141 -9.61 3.94 -1.15
N ASN A 142 -9.00 4.99 -0.62
CA ASN A 142 -8.84 5.22 0.81
C ASN A 142 -10.02 5.97 1.46
N GLY A 143 -11.11 6.19 0.72
CA GLY A 143 -12.36 6.74 1.24
C GLY A 143 -12.54 8.24 1.03
N LYS A 144 -11.68 8.89 0.24
CA LYS A 144 -11.88 10.28 -0.16
C LYS A 144 -12.94 10.38 -1.26
N SER A 145 -13.62 11.53 -1.30
CA SER A 145 -14.74 11.79 -2.22
C SER A 145 -14.52 13.00 -3.12
N PHE A 146 -13.36 13.65 -3.04
CA PHE A 146 -13.06 14.79 -3.91
C PHE A 146 -12.91 14.35 -5.38
N THR A 147 -13.32 15.21 -6.30
CA THR A 147 -13.26 14.98 -7.75
C THR A 147 -11.82 15.08 -8.28
N MET A 148 -11.60 14.74 -9.56
CA MET A 148 -10.27 14.94 -10.16
C MET A 148 -9.97 16.43 -10.28
N SER A 149 -10.95 17.25 -10.66
CA SER A 149 -10.82 18.71 -10.74
C SER A 149 -10.42 19.32 -9.38
N GLU A 150 -11.14 18.99 -8.30
CA GLU A 150 -10.79 19.46 -6.94
C GLU A 150 -9.38 19.02 -6.52
N PHE A 151 -8.97 17.83 -6.94
CA PHE A 151 -7.62 17.33 -6.66
C PHE A 151 -6.54 18.11 -7.42
N LEU A 152 -6.77 18.41 -8.69
CA LEU A 152 -5.85 19.20 -9.51
C LEU A 152 -5.73 20.63 -8.97
N ASP A 153 -6.83 21.22 -8.49
CA ASP A 153 -6.80 22.54 -7.85
C ASP A 153 -5.91 22.54 -6.60
N LEU A 154 -5.98 21.50 -5.77
CA LEU A 154 -5.08 21.33 -4.62
C LEU A 154 -3.61 21.21 -5.02
N LEU A 155 -3.32 20.62 -6.19
CA LEU A 155 -1.95 20.48 -6.70
C LEU A 155 -1.44 21.77 -7.32
N ALA A 156 -2.30 22.52 -8.01
CA ALA A 156 -1.96 23.80 -8.63
C ALA A 156 -1.76 24.92 -7.59
N HIS A 157 -2.47 24.84 -6.45
CA HIS A 157 -2.45 25.86 -5.40
C HIS A 157 -2.10 25.25 -4.03
N PRO A 158 -0.90 24.66 -3.86
CA PRO A 158 -0.53 24.04 -2.60
C PRO A 158 -0.34 25.12 -1.52
N VAL A 159 -1.05 24.96 -0.40
CA VAL A 159 -0.86 25.80 0.80
C VAL A 159 -0.14 25.02 1.90
N PRO A 160 0.49 25.68 2.88
CA PRO A 160 1.15 24.99 3.99
C PRO A 160 0.21 24.03 4.75
N ASP A 161 0.76 22.91 5.19
CA ASP A 161 0.08 21.80 5.88
C ASP A 161 -1.08 21.16 5.09
N SER A 162 -1.13 21.39 3.76
CA SER A 162 -2.16 20.83 2.88
C SER A 162 -1.77 19.48 2.28
N TYR A 163 -2.76 18.83 1.66
CA TYR A 163 -2.49 17.65 0.86
C TYR A 163 -1.62 17.97 -0.37
N GLY A 164 -1.81 19.13 -1.01
CA GLY A 164 -1.03 19.55 -2.17
C GLY A 164 0.46 19.69 -1.86
N GLU A 165 0.78 20.33 -0.73
CA GLU A 165 2.16 20.42 -0.25
C GLU A 165 2.75 19.03 0.02
N LEU A 166 2.02 18.17 0.75
CA LEU A 166 2.46 16.80 1.01
C LEU A 166 2.64 15.98 -0.27
N PHE A 167 1.80 16.19 -1.27
CA PHE A 167 1.92 15.53 -2.57
C PHE A 167 3.26 15.91 -3.22
N TRP A 168 3.55 17.20 -3.35
CA TRP A 168 4.78 17.66 -3.99
C TRP A 168 6.03 17.33 -3.17
N SER A 169 5.96 17.38 -1.84
CA SER A 169 7.08 17.00 -0.97
C SER A 169 7.49 15.52 -1.10
N VAL A 170 6.60 14.69 -1.67
CA VAL A 170 6.78 13.25 -1.89
C VAL A 170 7.03 12.91 -3.35
N GLN A 171 6.30 13.53 -4.28
CA GLN A 171 6.28 13.15 -5.70
C GLN A 171 7.19 14.02 -6.57
N ASP A 172 7.56 15.23 -6.15
CA ASP A 172 8.55 16.05 -6.85
C ASP A 172 9.97 15.55 -6.51
N PRO A 173 10.74 15.02 -7.49
CA PRO A 173 12.11 14.57 -7.25
C PRO A 173 13.00 15.63 -6.62
N ARG A 174 12.82 16.90 -6.99
CA ARG A 174 13.61 18.03 -6.46
C ARG A 174 13.45 18.18 -4.96
N GLN A 175 12.25 17.89 -4.46
CA GLN A 175 11.94 17.96 -3.03
C GLN A 175 12.30 16.66 -2.32
N MET A 176 11.83 15.52 -2.82
CA MET A 176 11.97 14.25 -2.12
C MET A 176 13.40 13.70 -2.20
N VAL A 177 13.96 13.58 -3.41
CA VAL A 177 15.34 13.11 -3.60
C VAL A 177 16.32 14.14 -3.05
N GLY A 178 16.09 15.43 -3.29
CA GLY A 178 16.93 16.50 -2.75
C GLY A 178 17.01 16.48 -1.22
N ARG A 179 15.89 16.20 -0.54
CA ARG A 179 15.85 16.10 0.93
C ARG A 179 16.58 14.86 1.45
N TRP A 180 16.38 13.70 0.83
CA TRP A 180 17.08 12.47 1.24
C TRP A 180 18.57 12.46 0.88
N GLY A 181 18.96 13.12 -0.22
CA GLY A 181 20.34 13.19 -0.70
C GLY A 181 21.19 14.23 0.02
N ARG A 182 20.61 15.19 0.74
CA ARG A 182 21.33 16.30 1.41
C ARG A 182 22.50 15.89 2.31
N HIS A 183 22.45 14.68 2.88
CA HIS A 183 23.45 14.17 3.82
C HIS A 183 24.36 13.09 3.24
N LEU A 184 24.26 12.83 1.93
CA LEU A 184 24.98 11.77 1.24
C LEU A 184 25.78 12.35 0.07
N PRO A 185 26.90 11.72 -0.29
CA PRO A 185 27.54 12.03 -1.55
C PRO A 185 26.61 11.61 -2.71
N PRO A 186 26.64 12.30 -3.87
CA PRO A 186 25.67 12.07 -4.95
C PRO A 186 25.66 10.64 -5.50
N ASP A 187 26.80 9.96 -5.51
CA ASP A 187 26.98 8.57 -5.95
C ASP A 187 26.30 7.53 -5.02
N ARG A 188 25.82 7.96 -3.84
CA ARG A 188 25.02 7.13 -2.91
C ARG A 188 23.53 7.43 -2.95
N VAL A 189 23.09 8.23 -3.92
CA VAL A 189 21.69 8.54 -4.17
C VAL A 189 21.34 8.00 -5.54
N HIS A 190 20.52 6.95 -5.56
CA HIS A 190 20.17 6.21 -6.77
C HIS A 190 18.74 6.53 -7.19
N VAL A 191 18.58 6.95 -8.44
CA VAL A 191 17.29 7.24 -9.07
C VAL A 191 17.02 6.16 -10.10
N VAL A 192 16.05 5.30 -9.81
CA VAL A 192 15.61 4.22 -10.68
C VAL A 192 14.36 4.65 -11.42
N THR A 193 14.42 4.80 -12.74
CA THR A 193 13.23 5.18 -13.51
C THR A 193 12.31 3.98 -13.73
N LEU A 194 11.01 4.21 -13.62
CA LEU A 194 10.01 3.20 -13.94
C LEU A 194 9.92 3.06 -15.46
N PRO A 195 10.12 1.85 -16.01
CA PRO A 195 10.17 1.66 -17.45
C PRO A 195 8.89 2.12 -18.18
N GLY A 196 9.08 2.59 -19.40
CA GLY A 196 7.99 2.96 -20.32
C GLY A 196 7.05 1.80 -20.66
N SER A 197 5.92 2.12 -21.30
CA SER A 197 5.06 1.09 -21.88
C SER A 197 5.80 0.36 -23.02
N GLY A 198 5.93 -0.96 -22.92
CA GLY A 198 6.62 -1.79 -23.91
C GLY A 198 7.94 -2.39 -23.41
N ALA A 199 8.45 -1.93 -22.27
CA ALA A 199 9.59 -2.55 -21.60
C ALA A 199 9.25 -3.98 -21.10
N ALA A 200 10.29 -4.78 -20.86
CA ALA A 200 10.13 -6.11 -20.32
C ALA A 200 9.44 -6.06 -18.94
N PRO A 201 8.58 -7.06 -18.58
CA PRO A 201 7.82 -7.04 -17.33
C PRO A 201 8.69 -6.99 -16.07
N ASP A 202 9.93 -7.46 -16.16
CA ASP A 202 10.94 -7.54 -15.10
C ASP A 202 11.98 -6.40 -15.14
N GLU A 203 11.90 -5.49 -16.11
CA GLU A 203 12.89 -4.41 -16.29
C GLU A 203 13.06 -3.55 -15.04
N LEU A 204 11.97 -3.25 -14.32
CA LEU A 204 12.07 -2.51 -13.06
C LEU A 204 12.87 -3.28 -12.00
N TRP A 205 12.70 -4.60 -11.94
CA TRP A 205 13.47 -5.44 -11.02
C TRP A 205 14.94 -5.47 -11.43
N THR A 206 15.24 -5.63 -12.72
CA THR A 206 16.61 -5.59 -13.25
C THR A 206 17.31 -4.29 -12.88
N ARG A 207 16.69 -3.14 -13.14
CA ARG A 207 17.24 -1.82 -12.77
C ARG A 207 17.40 -1.65 -11.26
N PHE A 208 16.41 -2.07 -10.47
CA PHE A 208 16.46 -1.90 -9.02
C PHE A 208 17.53 -2.79 -8.37
N SER A 209 17.64 -4.04 -8.83
CA SER A 209 18.51 -5.04 -8.21
C SER A 209 19.96 -4.95 -8.66
N SER A 210 20.25 -4.37 -9.83
CA SER A 210 21.62 -4.11 -10.28
C SER A 210 22.44 -3.24 -9.31
N LEU A 211 21.76 -2.45 -8.47
CA LEU A 211 22.38 -1.65 -7.41
C LEU A 211 23.10 -2.50 -6.35
N PHE A 212 22.64 -3.74 -6.12
CA PHE A 212 23.15 -4.58 -5.02
C PHE A 212 23.36 -6.05 -5.37
N LEU A 213 23.01 -6.48 -6.58
CA LEU A 213 23.21 -7.83 -7.10
C LEU A 213 24.05 -7.79 -8.38
N SER A 214 24.89 -8.81 -8.55
CA SER A 214 25.64 -9.04 -9.78
C SER A 214 24.81 -9.73 -10.87
N ASP A 215 23.79 -10.49 -10.49
CA ASP A 215 22.87 -11.18 -11.38
C ASP A 215 21.44 -11.08 -10.83
N SER A 216 20.52 -10.53 -11.63
CA SER A 216 19.12 -10.31 -11.28
C SER A 216 18.17 -11.36 -11.86
N SER A 217 18.66 -12.26 -12.73
CA SER A 217 17.83 -13.18 -13.53
C SER A 217 17.31 -14.39 -12.75
N ALA A 218 17.94 -14.72 -11.64
CA ALA A 218 17.63 -15.91 -10.83
C ALA A 218 16.38 -15.77 -9.93
N TYR A 219 15.67 -14.64 -9.96
CA TYR A 219 14.61 -14.32 -9.00
C TYR A 219 13.22 -14.37 -9.61
N ASP A 220 12.25 -14.89 -8.84
CA ASP A 220 10.85 -14.94 -9.28
C ASP A 220 10.23 -13.53 -9.29
N THR A 221 10.01 -13.03 -10.50
CA THR A 221 9.32 -11.76 -10.78
C THR A 221 7.85 -11.95 -11.17
N THR A 222 7.40 -13.20 -11.33
CA THR A 222 6.09 -13.57 -11.90
C THR A 222 4.98 -13.68 -10.86
N SER A 223 5.32 -13.97 -9.60
CA SER A 223 4.34 -14.09 -8.50
C SER A 223 3.70 -12.76 -8.08
N VAL A 224 4.06 -11.65 -8.72
CA VAL A 224 3.52 -10.33 -8.41
C VAL A 224 2.16 -10.13 -9.07
N ARG A 225 1.10 -10.07 -8.27
CA ARG A 225 -0.22 -9.69 -8.78
C ARG A 225 -0.22 -8.26 -9.30
N ALA A 226 -0.69 -8.09 -10.53
CA ALA A 226 -1.07 -6.78 -11.05
C ALA A 226 -2.17 -6.17 -10.16
N ASN A 227 -2.01 -4.90 -9.79
CA ASN A 227 -3.03 -4.11 -9.11
C ASN A 227 -3.54 -3.05 -10.10
N PRO A 228 -4.42 -3.42 -11.04
CA PRO A 228 -4.88 -2.49 -12.07
C PRO A 228 -5.55 -1.27 -11.43
N GLY A 229 -5.42 -0.13 -12.11
CA GLY A 229 -6.24 1.04 -11.82
C GLY A 229 -7.72 0.74 -12.06
N LEU A 230 -8.58 1.64 -11.61
CA LEU A 230 -9.97 1.69 -12.06
C LEU A 230 -10.04 2.46 -13.38
N ASP A 231 -11.01 2.11 -14.21
CA ASP A 231 -11.42 2.98 -15.31
C ASP A 231 -12.19 4.21 -14.77
N PRO A 232 -12.42 5.25 -15.60
CA PRO A 232 -13.05 6.50 -15.14
C PRO A 232 -14.41 6.29 -14.45
N ALA A 233 -15.31 5.51 -15.07
CA ALA A 233 -16.66 5.27 -14.55
C ALA A 233 -16.64 4.49 -13.23
N ALA A 234 -15.80 3.45 -13.11
CA ALA A 234 -15.66 2.70 -11.87
C ALA A 234 -15.01 3.54 -10.74
N ALA A 235 -14.07 4.42 -11.08
CA ALA A 235 -13.49 5.35 -10.12
C ALA A 235 -14.53 6.37 -9.61
N GLU A 236 -15.35 6.89 -10.52
CA GLU A 236 -16.43 7.82 -10.19
C GLU A 236 -17.52 7.17 -9.33
N LEU A 237 -17.94 5.96 -9.67
CA LEU A 237 -18.84 5.17 -8.81
C LEU A 237 -18.28 5.04 -7.39
N LEU A 238 -17.01 4.66 -7.26
CA LEU A 238 -16.38 4.49 -5.94
C LEU A 238 -16.32 5.81 -5.17
N ARG A 239 -16.09 6.93 -5.86
CA ARG A 239 -16.11 8.27 -5.28
C ARG A 239 -17.51 8.66 -4.79
N ARG A 240 -18.55 8.42 -5.60
CA ARG A 240 -19.97 8.63 -5.22
C ARG A 240 -20.35 7.77 -4.00
N VAL A 241 -19.91 6.51 -3.95
CA VAL A 241 -20.11 5.64 -2.77
C VAL A 241 -19.43 6.22 -1.53
N ASN A 242 -18.20 6.72 -1.64
CA ASN A 242 -17.54 7.36 -0.49
C ASN A 242 -18.25 8.63 -0.03
N ALA A 243 -18.76 9.44 -0.98
CA ALA A 243 -19.53 10.64 -0.69
C ALA A 243 -20.82 10.30 0.06
N ASP A 244 -21.60 9.33 -0.45
CA ASP A 244 -22.82 8.86 0.21
C ASP A 244 -22.50 8.26 1.59
N LEU A 245 -21.47 7.41 1.70
CA LEU A 245 -21.07 6.85 2.98
C LEU A 245 -20.84 7.95 4.03
N GLY A 246 -20.36 9.14 3.65
CA GLY A 246 -20.38 10.32 4.51
C GLY A 246 -19.72 10.12 5.88
N GLY A 247 -18.70 9.26 5.96
CA GLY A 247 -18.05 8.88 7.22
C GLY A 247 -18.86 7.96 8.14
N ARG A 248 -20.07 7.53 7.76
CA ARG A 248 -20.91 6.58 8.52
C ARG A 248 -20.25 5.21 8.69
N MET A 249 -19.27 4.88 7.84
CA MET A 249 -18.47 3.67 7.94
C MET A 249 -17.12 3.92 8.64
N ARG A 250 -16.87 3.20 9.73
CA ARG A 250 -15.57 3.21 10.42
C ARG A 250 -14.46 2.76 9.48
N LYS A 251 -13.28 3.39 9.55
CA LYS A 251 -12.10 3.06 8.76
C LYS A 251 -11.67 1.58 8.83
N ALA A 252 -11.92 0.91 9.95
CA ALA A 252 -11.65 -0.53 10.13
C ALA A 252 -12.58 -1.42 9.28
N SER A 253 -13.80 -0.95 8.99
CA SER A 253 -14.78 -1.62 8.12
C SER A 253 -14.64 -1.20 6.66
N HIS A 254 -14.27 0.06 6.40
CA HIS A 254 -14.04 0.58 5.04
C HIS A 254 -12.93 -0.17 4.31
N SER A 255 -11.83 -0.52 5.01
CA SER A 255 -10.70 -1.21 4.38
C SER A 255 -11.07 -2.57 3.74
N PRO A 256 -11.70 -3.53 4.47
CA PRO A 256 -12.06 -4.81 3.87
C PRO A 256 -13.20 -4.70 2.87
N LEU A 257 -14.21 -3.86 3.11
CA LEU A 257 -15.43 -3.84 2.30
C LEU A 257 -15.30 -2.98 1.04
N VAL A 258 -14.72 -1.79 1.17
CA VAL A 258 -14.64 -0.83 0.06
C VAL A 258 -13.30 -0.96 -0.65
N LYS A 259 -12.20 -0.83 0.10
CA LYS A 259 -10.85 -0.83 -0.50
C LYS A 259 -10.42 -2.19 -1.06
N GLN A 260 -10.81 -3.30 -0.43
CA GLN A 260 -10.40 -4.64 -0.86
C GLN A 260 -11.47 -5.30 -1.73
N LEU A 261 -12.70 -5.43 -1.22
CA LEU A 261 -13.77 -6.13 -1.93
C LEU A 261 -14.31 -5.32 -3.10
N LEU A 262 -14.95 -4.18 -2.87
CA LEU A 262 -15.58 -3.40 -3.94
C LEU A 262 -14.58 -3.00 -5.04
N HIS A 263 -13.42 -2.48 -4.66
CA HIS A 263 -12.37 -2.17 -5.63
C HIS A 263 -11.94 -3.40 -6.44
N GLY A 264 -11.75 -4.56 -5.80
CA GLY A 264 -11.36 -5.79 -6.47
C GLY A 264 -12.40 -6.25 -7.50
N GLU A 265 -13.69 -6.13 -7.19
CA GLU A 265 -14.76 -6.47 -8.14
C GLU A 265 -14.84 -5.49 -9.31
N LEU A 266 -14.71 -4.19 -9.03
CA LEU A 266 -14.66 -3.15 -10.05
C LEU A 266 -13.47 -3.31 -11.01
N THR A 267 -12.36 -3.91 -10.57
CA THR A 267 -11.23 -4.18 -11.47
C THR A 267 -11.43 -5.35 -12.43
N LYS A 268 -12.43 -6.21 -12.21
CA LYS A 268 -12.68 -7.40 -13.05
C LYS A 268 -13.46 -7.06 -14.33
N GLU A 269 -14.28 -6.03 -14.29
CA GLU A 269 -15.08 -5.59 -15.42
C GLU A 269 -14.71 -4.14 -15.72
N GLN A 270 -13.76 -3.97 -16.64
CA GLN A 270 -13.24 -2.67 -17.04
C GLN A 270 -13.41 -2.48 -18.53
N SER A 271 -13.75 -1.25 -18.92
CA SER A 271 -13.79 -0.82 -20.32
C SER A 271 -12.42 -0.82 -21.02
N GLY A 272 -11.33 -1.05 -20.26
CA GLY A 272 -9.95 -0.93 -20.73
C GLY A 272 -9.46 0.53 -20.81
N ARG A 273 -10.35 1.52 -20.67
CA ARG A 273 -9.97 2.93 -20.55
C ARG A 273 -9.25 3.17 -19.23
N LYS A 274 -8.19 3.98 -19.28
CA LYS A 274 -7.43 4.38 -18.10
C LYS A 274 -7.82 5.78 -17.71
N THR A 275 -7.94 6.06 -16.42
CA THR A 275 -7.95 7.45 -15.94
C THR A 275 -6.62 8.10 -16.30
N ARG A 276 -6.70 9.25 -16.96
CA ARG A 276 -5.55 10.04 -17.42
C ARG A 276 -5.63 11.44 -16.82
N LEU A 277 -4.57 12.22 -17.00
CA LEU A 277 -4.65 13.65 -16.78
C LEU A 277 -5.63 14.26 -17.79
N PRO A 278 -6.49 15.20 -17.37
CA PRO A 278 -7.28 15.99 -18.28
C PRO A 278 -6.40 16.98 -19.05
N VAL A 279 -6.86 17.42 -20.22
CA VAL A 279 -6.06 18.18 -21.20
C VAL A 279 -5.47 19.46 -20.62
N GLU A 280 -6.24 20.18 -19.79
CA GLU A 280 -5.85 21.41 -19.11
C GLU A 280 -4.72 21.20 -18.09
N ALA A 281 -4.60 20.00 -17.52
CA ALA A 281 -3.56 19.67 -16.56
C ALA A 281 -2.26 19.15 -17.21
N VAL A 282 -2.29 18.76 -18.49
CA VAL A 282 -1.13 18.17 -19.17
C VAL A 282 0.05 19.12 -19.19
N ALA A 283 -0.13 20.35 -19.69
CA ALA A 283 0.94 21.33 -19.83
C ALA A 283 1.60 21.73 -18.48
N PRO A 284 0.86 22.13 -17.42
CA PRO A 284 1.49 22.49 -16.14
C PRO A 284 2.20 21.31 -15.46
N ILE A 285 1.65 20.09 -15.57
CA ILE A 285 2.30 18.89 -15.02
C ILE A 285 3.54 18.50 -15.84
N ALA A 286 3.49 18.63 -17.17
CA ALA A 286 4.65 18.42 -18.04
C ALA A 286 5.78 19.41 -17.74
N ALA A 287 5.48 20.69 -17.53
CA ALA A 287 6.47 21.69 -17.14
C ALA A 287 7.14 21.33 -15.80
N THR A 288 6.34 20.86 -14.83
CA THR A 288 6.87 20.39 -13.53
C THR A 288 7.78 19.17 -13.70
N ALA A 289 7.39 18.21 -14.53
CA ALA A 289 8.19 17.03 -14.84
C ALA A 289 9.51 17.40 -15.52
N GLN A 290 9.47 18.30 -16.51
CA GLN A 290 10.66 18.77 -17.21
C GLN A 290 11.64 19.47 -16.27
N ALA A 291 11.16 20.32 -15.36
CA ALA A 291 12.00 20.97 -14.36
C ALA A 291 12.65 19.96 -13.40
N ALA A 292 11.94 18.88 -13.06
CA ALA A 292 12.49 17.80 -12.23
C ALA A 292 13.55 16.98 -12.97
N VAL A 293 13.33 16.67 -14.26
CA VAL A 293 14.31 15.97 -15.11
C VAL A 293 15.59 16.79 -15.26
N GLU A 294 15.47 18.09 -15.52
CA GLU A 294 16.63 18.96 -15.65
C GLU A 294 17.44 19.05 -14.35
N TRP A 295 16.75 19.18 -13.21
CA TRP A 295 17.40 19.14 -11.91
C TRP A 295 18.12 17.81 -11.65
N LEU A 296 17.50 16.68 -12.01
CA LEU A 296 18.13 15.36 -11.88
C LEU A 296 19.40 15.24 -12.74
N ARG A 297 19.38 15.71 -13.99
CA ARG A 297 20.57 15.72 -14.86
C ARG A 297 21.73 16.53 -14.24
N GLY A 298 21.43 17.66 -13.61
CA GLY A 298 22.43 18.50 -12.94
C GLY A 298 22.83 18.05 -11.53
N SER A 299 22.17 17.05 -10.95
CA SER A 299 22.35 16.69 -9.54
C SER A 299 23.56 15.81 -9.24
N GLY A 300 24.13 15.14 -10.26
CA GLY A 300 25.22 14.18 -10.10
C GLY A 300 24.81 12.87 -9.39
N HIS A 301 23.51 12.68 -9.12
CA HIS A 301 23.00 11.42 -8.57
C HIS A 301 23.18 10.28 -9.57
N ASP A 302 23.31 9.06 -9.06
CA ASP A 302 23.36 7.86 -9.89
C ASP A 302 21.96 7.58 -10.47
N VAL A 303 21.87 7.42 -11.79
CA VAL A 303 20.60 7.18 -12.50
C VAL A 303 20.65 5.81 -13.15
N VAL A 304 19.66 4.97 -12.82
CA VAL A 304 19.48 3.66 -13.42
C VAL A 304 18.20 3.66 -14.28
N GLY A 305 18.40 3.67 -15.60
CA GLY A 305 17.37 3.86 -16.61
C GLY A 305 17.50 5.23 -17.30
N GLU A 306 16.45 5.67 -17.98
CA GLU A 306 16.49 6.88 -18.81
C GLU A 306 15.62 7.98 -18.21
N LEU A 307 16.19 9.16 -17.94
CA LEU A 307 15.44 10.29 -17.35
C LEU A 307 14.28 10.77 -18.24
N ASP A 308 14.38 10.56 -19.56
CA ASP A 308 13.33 10.92 -20.51
C ASP A 308 12.04 10.09 -20.30
N GLU A 309 12.12 8.93 -19.63
CA GLU A 309 10.95 8.14 -19.23
C GLU A 309 10.10 8.84 -18.15
N LEU A 310 10.63 9.88 -17.50
CA LEU A 310 9.89 10.71 -16.54
C LEU A 310 9.08 11.82 -17.23
N GLY A 311 9.27 12.01 -18.54
CA GLY A 311 8.50 12.94 -19.35
C GLY A 311 7.01 12.61 -19.36
N VAL A 312 6.18 13.65 -19.38
CA VAL A 312 4.72 13.52 -19.50
C VAL A 312 4.36 13.44 -20.99
N ASP A 313 3.59 12.44 -21.39
CA ASP A 313 3.03 12.35 -22.75
C ASP A 313 2.07 13.54 -22.98
N THR A 314 2.48 14.47 -23.84
CA THR A 314 1.71 15.67 -24.20
C THR A 314 0.86 15.48 -25.45
N THR A 315 0.79 14.27 -26.00
CA THR A 315 -0.03 14.00 -27.19
C THR A 315 -1.50 14.33 -26.88
N PRO A 316 -2.15 15.23 -27.63
CA PRO A 316 -3.55 15.56 -27.40
C PRO A 316 -4.42 14.31 -27.49
N ARG A 317 -5.18 14.05 -26.44
CA ARG A 317 -6.18 12.99 -26.38
C ARG A 317 -7.42 13.59 -25.74
N GLU A 318 -8.58 13.37 -26.34
CA GLU A 318 -9.83 13.65 -25.64
C GLU A 318 -9.88 12.73 -24.41
N THR A 319 -9.81 13.34 -23.25
CA THR A 319 -9.91 12.67 -21.96
C THR A 319 -10.99 13.40 -21.18
N SER A 320 -12.08 12.70 -20.85
CA SER A 320 -13.06 13.20 -19.90
C SER A 320 -12.53 13.03 -18.47
N LEU A 321 -12.96 13.94 -17.59
CA LEU A 321 -12.75 13.76 -16.16
C LEU A 321 -13.55 12.53 -15.68
N PRO A 322 -13.09 11.82 -14.64
CA PRO A 322 -13.89 10.76 -14.01
C PRO A 322 -15.29 11.23 -13.61
N GLU A 323 -15.42 12.43 -13.03
CA GLU A 323 -16.69 13.03 -12.64
C GLU A 323 -17.65 13.30 -13.81
N ASP A 324 -17.14 13.41 -15.04
CA ASP A 324 -17.92 13.60 -16.27
C ASP A 324 -18.23 12.27 -16.99
N SER A 325 -18.00 11.13 -16.33
CA SER A 325 -18.30 9.82 -16.93
C SER A 325 -19.80 9.70 -17.24
N PRO A 326 -20.17 9.19 -18.43
CA PRO A 326 -21.57 8.95 -18.79
C PRO A 326 -22.33 8.14 -17.73
N GLU A 327 -23.55 8.57 -17.39
CA GLU A 327 -24.35 7.95 -16.32
C GLU A 327 -24.70 6.48 -16.60
N ASP A 328 -24.83 6.08 -17.86
CA ASP A 328 -25.06 4.69 -18.25
C ASP A 328 -23.83 3.81 -17.96
N GLU A 329 -22.61 4.32 -18.11
CA GLU A 329 -21.38 3.63 -17.73
C GLU A 329 -21.25 3.48 -16.21
N VAL A 330 -21.51 4.55 -15.47
CA VAL A 330 -21.50 4.52 -13.99
C VAL A 330 -22.57 3.56 -13.46
N SER A 331 -23.76 3.59 -14.05
CA SER A 331 -24.87 2.69 -13.71
C SER A 331 -24.53 1.22 -13.97
N ARG A 332 -23.92 0.90 -15.12
CA ARG A 332 -23.42 -0.47 -15.39
C ARG A 332 -22.41 -0.93 -14.36
N ALA A 333 -21.42 -0.10 -14.01
CA ALA A 333 -20.46 -0.41 -12.96
C ALA A 333 -21.14 -0.66 -11.61
N ALA A 334 -22.22 0.07 -11.30
CA ALA A 334 -22.98 -0.10 -10.06
C ALA A 334 -23.73 -1.44 -10.03
N VAL A 335 -24.39 -1.82 -11.13
CA VAL A 335 -25.08 -3.12 -11.25
C VAL A 335 -24.10 -4.28 -11.07
N HIS A 336 -22.93 -4.21 -11.72
CA HIS A 336 -21.88 -5.22 -11.55
C HIS A 336 -21.40 -5.30 -10.11
N ALA A 337 -21.03 -4.16 -9.51
CA ALA A 337 -20.59 -4.10 -8.11
C ALA A 337 -21.63 -4.69 -7.15
N MET A 338 -22.91 -4.36 -7.30
CA MET A 338 -23.99 -4.91 -6.47
C MET A 338 -24.12 -6.43 -6.65
N THR A 339 -24.05 -6.92 -7.89
CA THR A 339 -24.11 -8.35 -8.20
C THR A 339 -22.97 -9.09 -7.51
N ALA A 340 -21.75 -8.58 -7.62
CA ALA A 340 -20.57 -9.19 -7.02
C ALA A 340 -20.61 -9.18 -5.47
N LEU A 341 -21.15 -8.11 -4.88
CA LEU A 341 -21.39 -8.03 -3.43
C LEU A 341 -22.42 -9.08 -2.97
N LEU A 342 -23.53 -9.23 -3.69
CA LEU A 342 -24.57 -10.24 -3.38
C LEU A 342 -24.02 -11.68 -3.46
N LEU A 343 -23.23 -11.98 -4.50
CA LEU A 343 -22.57 -13.29 -4.64
C LEU A 343 -21.56 -13.56 -3.51
N THR A 344 -20.79 -12.54 -3.12
CA THR A 344 -19.86 -12.63 -1.98
C THR A 344 -20.62 -12.90 -0.68
N MET A 345 -21.73 -12.18 -0.45
CA MET A 345 -22.58 -12.38 0.72
C MET A 345 -23.23 -13.77 0.75
N GLN A 346 -23.63 -14.32 -0.41
CA GLN A 346 -24.14 -15.68 -0.53
C GLN A 346 -23.08 -16.72 -0.15
N ALA A 347 -21.85 -16.57 -0.66
CA ALA A 347 -20.74 -17.47 -0.35
C ALA A 347 -20.38 -17.44 1.15
N ASP A 348 -20.30 -16.25 1.74
CA ASP A 348 -20.08 -16.07 3.18
C ASP A 348 -21.21 -16.67 4.03
N GLY A 349 -22.46 -16.50 3.60
CA GLY A 349 -23.62 -17.10 4.23
C GLY A 349 -23.60 -18.63 4.17
N ALA A 350 -23.25 -19.20 3.02
CA ALA A 350 -23.11 -20.64 2.83
C ALA A 350 -21.97 -21.22 3.68
N HIS A 351 -20.82 -20.54 3.74
CA HIS A 351 -19.70 -20.92 4.60
C HIS A 351 -20.11 -20.92 6.08
N LYS A 352 -20.80 -19.87 6.55
CA LYS A 352 -21.32 -19.81 7.93
C LYS A 352 -22.32 -20.91 8.24
N ARG A 353 -23.23 -21.24 7.30
CA ARG A 353 -24.19 -22.35 7.46
C ARG A 353 -23.49 -23.71 7.51
N LYS A 354 -22.46 -23.92 6.70
CA LYS A 354 -21.66 -25.17 6.69
C LYS A 354 -20.85 -25.34 7.98
N VAL A 355 -20.22 -24.27 8.48
CA VAL A 355 -19.50 -24.29 9.78
C VAL A 355 -20.46 -24.57 10.93
N TRP A 356 -21.64 -23.95 10.93
CA TRP A 356 -22.67 -24.20 11.94
C TRP A 356 -23.16 -25.66 11.91
N ARG A 357 -23.49 -26.19 10.72
CA ARG A 357 -23.96 -27.57 10.56
C ARG A 357 -22.91 -28.63 10.91
N ASN A 358 -21.62 -28.34 10.71
CA ASN A 358 -20.53 -29.22 11.11
C ASN A 358 -20.24 -29.15 12.64
N GLN A 359 -20.55 -28.04 13.30
CA GLN A 359 -20.45 -27.93 14.76
C GLN A 359 -21.61 -28.67 15.44
N ASP A 360 -22.83 -28.52 14.94
CA ASP A 360 -23.99 -29.25 15.48
C ASP A 360 -23.94 -30.77 15.19
N GLY A 361 -23.26 -31.17 14.11
CA GLY A 361 -23.05 -32.58 13.77
C GLY A 361 -21.96 -33.26 14.61
N ALA A 362 -21.00 -32.49 15.14
CA ALA A 362 -19.96 -33.02 16.03
C ALA A 362 -20.45 -33.14 17.49
N ASP A 363 -21.37 -32.27 17.92
CA ASP A 363 -22.02 -32.36 19.24
C ASP A 363 -23.07 -33.49 19.32
N GLN A 364 -23.52 -34.06 18.19
CA GLN A 364 -24.50 -35.16 18.16
C GLN A 364 -23.88 -36.56 17.95
N SER A 365 -22.56 -36.67 17.76
CA SER A 365 -21.86 -37.98 17.63
C SER A 365 -21.15 -38.47 18.90
N GLY A 366 -21.29 -37.77 20.03
CA GLY A 366 -20.85 -38.24 21.35
C GLY A 366 -22.00 -38.87 22.13
N GLY A 367 -22.29 -40.14 21.88
CA GLY A 367 -23.16 -40.93 22.76
C GLY A 367 -22.53 -41.10 24.16
N PRO A 368 -23.33 -41.23 25.23
CA PRO A 368 -22.84 -41.13 26.60
C PRO A 368 -22.03 -42.37 26.99
N SER A 369 -20.78 -42.18 27.42
CA SER A 369 -20.07 -43.18 28.23
C SER A 369 -20.21 -42.79 29.69
N ASP A 370 -20.87 -43.65 30.46
CA ASP A 370 -20.96 -43.57 31.91
C ASP A 370 -19.56 -43.62 32.55
N SER A 371 -19.26 -42.66 33.44
CA SER A 371 -18.60 -42.89 34.74
C SER A 371 -18.27 -41.57 35.46
N GLU A 372 -18.91 -41.41 36.61
CA GLU A 372 -18.39 -40.92 37.90
C GLU A 372 -17.43 -39.71 37.96
N ALA A 373 -17.94 -38.61 38.53
CA ALA A 373 -17.18 -37.67 39.38
C ALA A 373 -17.18 -38.21 40.84
N PRO A 374 -16.31 -37.79 41.79
CA PRO A 374 -15.67 -36.46 41.98
C PRO A 374 -14.15 -36.58 42.33
N ALA A 375 -13.31 -35.57 42.62
CA ALA A 375 -13.45 -34.29 43.33
C ALA A 375 -12.22 -33.37 43.08
N GLU A 376 -12.43 -32.07 43.34
CA GLU A 376 -11.52 -31.02 43.85
C GLU A 376 -10.00 -31.06 43.56
N SER A 377 -9.48 -30.03 42.88
CA SER A 377 -8.69 -28.97 43.54
C SER A 377 -8.15 -27.90 42.57
N ASP A 378 -8.08 -26.72 43.16
CA ASP A 378 -7.38 -25.46 42.85
C ASP A 378 -6.19 -25.52 41.86
N ALA A 379 -6.29 -24.73 40.77
CA ALA A 379 -5.16 -24.08 40.10
C ALA A 379 -5.65 -23.07 39.05
N SER A 380 -5.40 -21.78 39.28
CA SER A 380 -5.39 -20.77 38.21
C SER A 380 -4.29 -21.07 37.19
N PRO A 381 -4.51 -20.84 35.89
CA PRO A 381 -3.49 -20.06 35.16
C PRO A 381 -4.05 -19.10 34.08
N SER A 382 -3.45 -17.91 34.08
CA SER A 382 -3.03 -17.10 32.92
C SER A 382 -4.00 -16.89 31.73
N GLY A 383 -4.51 -15.65 31.65
CA GLY A 383 -5.18 -15.13 30.45
C GLY A 383 -4.23 -14.98 29.26
N GLY A 384 -4.38 -15.87 28.27
CA GLY A 384 -3.75 -15.76 26.95
C GLY A 384 -4.39 -14.67 26.06
N PRO A 385 -3.67 -14.21 25.01
CA PRO A 385 -4.08 -13.05 24.22
C PRO A 385 -5.27 -13.36 23.31
N VAL A 386 -6.38 -12.65 23.52
CA VAL A 386 -7.56 -12.67 22.65
C VAL A 386 -7.22 -12.11 21.27
N THR A 387 -7.37 -12.91 20.22
CA THR A 387 -7.07 -12.51 18.84
C THR A 387 -8.09 -11.49 18.29
N PRO A 388 -7.70 -10.60 17.36
CA PRO A 388 -8.59 -9.56 16.79
C PRO A 388 -9.86 -10.10 16.12
N ARG A 389 -9.86 -11.37 15.68
CA ARG A 389 -10.99 -12.06 15.06
C ARG A 389 -12.11 -12.35 16.07
N ALA A 390 -11.79 -12.57 17.34
CA ALA A 390 -12.76 -12.80 18.41
C ALA A 390 -13.53 -11.51 18.80
N ARG A 391 -12.88 -10.33 18.73
CA ARG A 391 -13.55 -9.05 19.00
C ARG A 391 -14.57 -8.67 17.93
N ALA A 392 -14.32 -8.96 16.65
CA ALA A 392 -15.26 -8.72 15.55
C ALA A 392 -16.55 -9.56 15.69
N LEU A 393 -16.43 -10.80 16.21
CA LEU A 393 -17.56 -11.70 16.46
C LEU A 393 -18.46 -11.21 17.61
N SER A 394 -17.91 -10.52 18.62
CA SER A 394 -18.69 -9.99 19.75
C SER A 394 -19.61 -8.82 19.40
N VAL A 395 -19.18 -7.96 18.46
CA VAL A 395 -19.96 -6.78 18.03
C VAL A 395 -21.13 -7.18 17.12
N ALA A 396 -20.93 -8.18 16.24
CA ALA A 396 -21.99 -8.74 15.41
C ALA A 396 -23.09 -9.44 16.23
N ARG A 397 -22.73 -10.06 17.36
CA ARG A 397 -23.66 -10.68 18.31
C ARG A 397 -24.55 -9.67 19.06
N ARG A 398 -24.08 -8.43 19.28
CA ARG A 398 -24.89 -7.36 19.92
C ARG A 398 -25.90 -6.74 18.94
N ALA A 399 -25.52 -6.51 17.69
CA ALA A 399 -26.41 -5.92 16.68
C ALA A 399 -27.61 -6.83 16.33
N THR A 400 -27.39 -8.15 16.25
CA THR A 400 -28.45 -9.13 15.98
C THR A 400 -29.43 -9.29 17.15
N ARG A 401 -28.97 -9.11 18.40
CA ARG A 401 -29.83 -9.20 19.59
C ARG A 401 -30.74 -7.97 19.77
N VAL A 402 -30.28 -6.79 19.34
CA VAL A 402 -31.09 -5.55 19.33
C VAL A 402 -32.12 -5.58 18.19
N GLY A 403 -31.74 -6.04 16.99
CA GLY A 403 -32.67 -6.19 15.86
C GLY A 403 -33.80 -7.19 16.10
N ARG A 404 -33.53 -8.32 16.78
CA ARG A 404 -34.57 -9.30 17.15
C ARG A 404 -35.55 -8.78 18.21
N ARG A 405 -35.10 -7.90 19.13
CA ARG A 405 -36.00 -7.26 20.12
C ARG A 405 -36.91 -6.22 19.46
N ALA A 406 -36.42 -5.46 18.48
CA ALA A 406 -37.22 -4.49 17.72
C ALA A 406 -38.30 -5.18 16.84
N ALA A 407 -37.95 -6.28 16.17
CA ALA A 407 -38.90 -7.05 15.35
C ALA A 407 -39.99 -7.75 16.18
N GLY A 408 -39.67 -8.18 17.41
CA GLY A 408 -40.64 -8.78 18.33
C GLY A 408 -41.60 -7.77 18.98
N ALA A 409 -41.23 -6.49 19.06
CA ALA A 409 -42.11 -5.43 19.54
C ALA A 409 -43.08 -4.95 18.45
N ALA A 410 -42.64 -4.91 17.18
CA ALA A 410 -43.48 -4.54 16.04
C ALA A 410 -44.59 -5.56 15.75
N ARG A 411 -44.30 -6.87 15.85
CA ARG A 411 -45.30 -7.93 15.63
C ARG A 411 -46.40 -7.99 16.69
N ARG A 412 -46.16 -7.46 17.90
CA ARG A 412 -47.18 -7.38 18.96
C ARG A 412 -48.12 -6.18 18.84
N ARG A 413 -47.81 -5.19 18.02
CA ARG A 413 -48.71 -4.04 17.74
C ARG A 413 -49.66 -4.26 16.56
N VAL A 414 -49.37 -5.22 15.68
CA VAL A 414 -50.20 -5.50 14.49
C VAL A 414 -51.26 -6.60 14.77
N ALA A 415 -51.08 -7.39 15.83
CA ALA A 415 -52.01 -8.48 16.18
C ALA A 415 -53.03 -8.11 17.28
N GLY A 416 -53.19 -6.83 17.60
CA GLY A 416 -54.10 -6.36 18.66
C GLY A 416 -54.80 -5.03 18.35
N GLY A 417 -55.00 -4.73 17.06
CA GLY A 417 -55.81 -3.59 16.59
C GLY A 417 -57.08 -4.09 15.93
#